data_AF-G4YP17-F1
#
_entry.id   AF-G4YP17-F1
#
_cell.length_a   1.000
_cell.length_b   1.000
_cell.length_c   1.000
_cell.angle_alpha   90.00
_cell.angle_beta   90.00
_cell.angle_gamma   90.00
#
_symmetry.space_group_name_H-M   'P 1'
#
loop_
_entity.id
_entity.type
_entity.pdbx_description
1 polymer ?
#
loop_
_entity_poly.entity_id
_entity_poly.type
_entity_poly.pdbx_seq_one_letter_code
_entity_poly.pdbx_strand_id
1 'polypeptide(L)'
;MTRHQNKCAEKQAHDIAEAKKPRCYRFSIVDEGVFENVLKFLGNQTLTKLQMLTGDRYDQCEPELAKYCCKCENDNPVILHGLCRECESERSDYMPRTTKEVAKLHYGVRDKDFRFIPCEVRKHYTLFDRVTLESHMIRTCGSKMDWVRDIAKRDTRKKRLHATLHKKEEETKVYLESLAPGFASYVGGVGCKKTDKEELQQCSQRYVALTEALKARGLKLRADSPLCRDFITSGYGQIERVVDTMEEMNFLFTHTSYARRCNSKIDNGAKMELCIEYLEDNKGLTLPREWESYRQRFDAVKMSGAIPKTKMHKIYGA
;
A
#
# COMPACT_ATOMS: atom_id res chain seq x y z
N MET A 1 1.73 10.46 32.69
CA MET A 1 0.82 10.91 31.61
C MET A 1 0.56 9.73 30.69
N THR A 2 -0.70 9.37 30.47
CA THR A 2 -1.06 8.23 29.61
C THR A 2 -0.83 8.59 28.14
N ARG A 3 -0.56 7.58 27.29
CA ARG A 3 -0.35 7.76 25.84
C ARG A 3 -1.53 8.45 25.12
N HIS A 4 -2.72 8.44 25.72
CA HIS A 4 -3.92 9.08 25.20
C HIS A 4 -3.98 10.58 25.53
N GLN A 5 -3.59 10.99 26.76
CA GLN A 5 -3.46 12.40 27.15
C GLN A 5 -2.53 13.16 26.21
N ASN A 6 -1.39 12.57 25.85
CA ASN A 6 -0.42 13.16 24.93
C ASN A 6 -0.88 13.22 23.46
N LYS A 7 -2.06 12.67 23.12
CA LYS A 7 -2.56 12.60 21.73
C LYS A 7 -3.93 13.26 21.54
N CYS A 8 -4.67 13.59 22.60
CA CYS A 8 -5.98 14.23 22.50
C CYS A 8 -5.80 15.75 22.43
N ALA A 9 -5.95 16.34 21.24
CA ALA A 9 -5.74 17.77 21.02
C ALA A 9 -6.69 18.66 21.85
N GLU A 10 -7.97 18.27 21.97
CA GLU A 10 -8.97 18.99 22.78
C GLU A 10 -8.58 19.04 24.26
N LYS A 11 -8.01 17.93 24.78
CA LYS A 11 -7.55 17.85 26.16
C LYS A 11 -6.23 18.60 26.40
N GLN A 12 -5.30 18.59 25.44
CA GLN A 12 -4.08 19.39 25.54
C GLN A 12 -4.40 20.88 25.70
N ALA A 13 -5.38 21.39 24.95
CA ALA A 13 -5.81 22.78 25.08
C ALA A 13 -6.38 23.10 26.48
N HIS A 14 -7.18 22.20 27.04
CA HIS A 14 -7.75 22.33 28.38
C HIS A 14 -6.67 22.23 29.48
N ASP A 15 -5.81 21.21 29.43
CA ASP A 15 -4.77 20.97 30.43
C ASP A 15 -3.69 22.07 30.42
N ILE A 16 -3.38 22.66 29.25
CA ILE A 16 -2.49 23.83 29.12
C ILE A 16 -3.07 25.06 29.83
N ALA A 17 -4.40 25.20 29.86
CA ALA A 17 -5.07 26.29 30.54
C ALA A 17 -5.06 26.15 32.08
N GLU A 18 -4.92 24.94 32.63
CA GLU A 18 -5.05 24.64 34.07
C GLU A 18 -3.76 24.23 34.81
N ALA A 19 -2.60 24.20 34.14
CA ALA A 19 -1.42 23.53 34.68
C ALA A 19 -0.85 24.12 36.00
N LYS A 20 -0.95 23.33 37.10
CA LYS A 20 -0.06 23.37 38.28
C LYS A 20 0.82 22.12 38.34
N LYS A 21 2.04 22.25 38.87
CA LYS A 21 3.10 21.21 38.94
C LYS A 21 2.58 19.86 39.49
N PRO A 22 3.05 18.72 38.96
CA PRO A 22 2.71 17.40 39.49
C PRO A 22 3.28 17.25 40.91
N ARG A 23 2.39 17.01 41.88
CA ARG A 23 2.75 16.64 43.25
C ARG A 23 2.46 15.15 43.42
N CYS A 24 3.40 14.41 43.99
CA CYS A 24 3.15 13.06 44.45
C CYS A 24 2.40 13.18 45.78
N TYR A 25 1.15 12.73 45.84
CA TYR A 25 0.33 12.79 47.05
C TYR A 25 0.40 11.46 47.77
N ARG A 26 0.64 11.48 49.09
CA ARG A 26 0.60 10.28 49.93
C ARG A 26 -0.67 10.33 50.78
N PHE A 27 -1.60 9.41 50.55
CA PHE A 27 -2.78 9.27 51.39
C PHE A 27 -2.42 8.54 52.69
N SER A 28 -2.92 9.05 53.82
CA SER A 28 -2.88 8.32 55.09
C SER A 28 -4.05 7.36 55.14
N ILE A 29 -3.80 6.09 54.82
CA ILE A 29 -4.81 5.02 54.91
C ILE A 29 -4.91 4.61 56.38
N VAL A 30 -6.08 4.82 56.98
CA VAL A 30 -6.33 4.51 58.40
C VAL A 30 -6.81 3.07 58.57
N ASP A 31 -7.47 2.51 57.55
CA ASP A 31 -7.96 1.13 57.51
C ASP A 31 -7.77 0.56 56.09
N GLU A 32 -6.92 -0.47 55.97
CA GLU A 32 -6.59 -1.10 54.69
C GLU A 32 -7.78 -1.87 54.11
N GLY A 33 -8.60 -2.51 54.93
CA GLY A 33 -9.75 -3.29 54.47
C GLY A 33 -10.86 -2.40 53.88
N VAL A 34 -11.10 -1.25 54.49
CA VAL A 34 -12.03 -0.24 53.96
C VAL A 34 -11.47 0.35 52.67
N PHE A 35 -10.18 0.67 52.62
CA PHE A 35 -9.57 1.22 51.42
C PHE A 35 -9.63 0.25 50.24
N GLU A 36 -9.30 -1.02 50.45
CA GLU A 36 -9.44 -2.06 49.42
C GLU A 36 -10.89 -2.20 48.92
N ASN A 37 -11.87 -2.08 49.81
CA ASN A 37 -13.27 -2.07 49.40
C ASN A 37 -13.63 -0.82 48.57
N VAL A 38 -13.11 0.36 48.92
CA VAL A 38 -13.29 1.59 48.13
C VAL A 38 -12.70 1.42 46.74
N LEU A 39 -11.49 0.84 46.64
CA LEU A 39 -10.82 0.65 45.35
C LEU A 39 -11.65 -0.22 44.38
N LYS A 40 -12.43 -1.20 44.88
CA LYS A 40 -13.33 -2.04 44.05
C LYS A 40 -14.48 -1.28 43.39
N PHE A 41 -14.87 -0.12 43.93
CA PHE A 41 -15.90 0.73 43.34
C PHE A 41 -15.35 1.69 42.28
N LEU A 42 -14.03 1.86 42.20
CA LEU A 42 -13.41 2.79 41.27
C LEU A 42 -13.26 2.14 39.89
N GLY A 43 -13.61 2.91 38.84
CA GLY A 43 -13.30 2.52 37.47
C GLY A 43 -11.79 2.47 37.21
N ASN A 44 -11.38 1.73 36.18
CA ASN A 44 -10.00 1.57 35.75
C ASN A 44 -9.30 2.91 35.48
N GLN A 45 -10.02 3.85 34.87
CA GLN A 45 -9.63 5.24 34.66
C GLN A 45 -9.24 5.94 35.98
N THR A 46 -10.10 5.84 37.00
CA THR A 46 -9.90 6.49 38.29
C THR A 46 -8.74 5.84 39.02
N LEU A 47 -8.65 4.51 38.97
CA LEU A 47 -7.52 3.75 39.51
C LEU A 47 -6.21 4.12 38.82
N THR A 48 -6.20 4.26 37.49
CA THR A 48 -5.02 4.68 36.72
C THR A 48 -4.55 6.07 37.14
N LYS A 49 -5.47 7.01 37.34
CA LYS A 49 -5.15 8.35 37.83
C LYS A 49 -4.63 8.32 39.27
N LEU A 50 -5.27 7.54 40.13
CA LEU A 50 -4.85 7.39 41.53
C LEU A 50 -3.42 6.83 41.60
N GLN A 51 -3.15 5.75 40.86
CA GLN A 51 -1.82 5.16 40.72
C GLN A 51 -0.78 6.15 40.18
N MET A 52 -1.16 7.03 39.25
CA MET A 52 -0.28 8.09 38.77
C MET A 52 0.00 9.19 39.82
N LEU A 53 -0.95 9.48 40.70
CA LEU A 53 -0.84 10.52 41.73
C LEU A 53 -0.07 10.04 42.96
N THR A 54 -0.24 8.77 43.34
CA THR A 54 0.37 8.19 44.54
C THR A 54 1.66 7.43 44.27
N GLY A 55 1.82 6.92 43.04
CA GLY A 55 2.91 6.01 42.68
C GLY A 55 2.67 4.56 43.10
N ASP A 56 1.54 4.26 43.75
CA ASP A 56 1.17 2.90 44.17
C ASP A 56 0.77 2.03 42.97
N ARG A 57 0.80 0.70 43.13
CA ARG A 57 0.27 -0.24 42.14
C ARG A 57 -1.00 -0.88 42.66
N TYR A 58 -2.10 -0.74 41.92
CA TYR A 58 -3.37 -1.40 42.25
C TYR A 58 -3.62 -2.56 41.29
N ASP A 59 -3.86 -3.76 41.83
CA ASP A 59 -3.94 -5.00 41.03
C ASP A 59 -5.07 -5.01 39.99
N GLN A 60 -6.18 -4.31 40.28
CA GLN A 60 -7.32 -4.19 39.35
C GLN A 60 -7.18 -3.04 38.35
N CYS A 61 -6.05 -2.33 38.36
CA CYS A 61 -5.76 -1.30 37.38
C CYS A 61 -5.13 -1.92 36.12
N GLU A 62 -5.74 -1.63 34.97
CA GLU A 62 -5.30 -1.97 33.62
C GLU A 62 -4.98 -0.67 32.83
N PRO A 63 -3.83 -0.01 33.08
CA PRO A 63 -3.49 1.29 32.48
C PRO A 63 -3.47 1.29 30.94
N GLU A 64 -3.22 0.13 30.32
CA GLU A 64 -3.24 -0.04 28.86
C GLU A 64 -4.63 0.09 28.24
N LEU A 65 -5.69 -0.08 29.03
CA LEU A 65 -7.08 0.12 28.63
C LEU A 65 -7.53 1.57 28.77
N ALA A 66 -6.68 2.47 29.27
CA ALA A 66 -6.99 3.88 29.52
C ALA A 66 -7.13 4.73 28.23
N LYS A 67 -7.68 4.18 27.15
CA LYS A 67 -8.33 4.95 26.09
C LYS A 67 -9.75 5.23 26.55
N TYR A 68 -9.92 6.30 27.31
CA TYR A 68 -11.18 6.76 27.87
C TYR A 68 -11.72 7.96 27.08
N CYS A 69 -12.98 8.28 27.27
CA CYS A 69 -13.57 9.51 26.72
C CYS A 69 -12.82 10.74 27.25
N CYS A 70 -12.27 11.59 26.38
CA CYS A 70 -11.54 12.80 26.77
C CYS A 70 -12.41 13.77 27.61
N LYS A 71 -13.73 13.77 27.42
CA LYS A 71 -14.66 14.69 28.10
C LYS A 71 -15.12 14.19 29.47
N CYS A 72 -15.81 13.04 29.53
CA CYS A 72 -16.32 12.55 30.82
C CYS A 72 -15.30 11.77 31.63
N GLU A 73 -14.13 11.48 31.05
CA GLU A 73 -13.05 10.88 31.81
C GLU A 73 -13.51 9.60 32.52
N ASN A 74 -14.25 8.74 31.82
CA ASN A 74 -14.74 7.44 32.29
C ASN A 74 -14.28 6.34 31.35
N ASP A 75 -14.33 5.08 31.82
CA ASP A 75 -14.00 3.86 31.04
C ASP A 75 -15.05 3.51 29.98
N ASN A 76 -15.45 4.52 29.23
CA ASN A 76 -16.33 4.39 28.10
C ASN A 76 -15.49 4.19 26.83
N PRO A 77 -15.89 3.27 25.94
CA PRO A 77 -15.26 3.14 24.64
C PRO A 77 -15.22 4.46 23.91
N VAL A 78 -14.01 4.82 23.46
CA VAL A 78 -13.81 5.97 22.58
C VAL A 78 -14.30 5.60 21.20
N ILE A 79 -15.38 6.26 20.77
CA ILE A 79 -16.02 5.98 19.49
C ILE A 79 -15.44 6.90 18.42
N LEU A 80 -15.74 8.20 18.46
CA LEU A 80 -15.25 9.18 17.48
C LEU A 80 -14.63 10.38 18.19
N HIS A 81 -13.63 11.00 17.56
CA HIS A 81 -12.99 12.24 18.05
C HIS A 81 -12.46 12.19 19.49
N GLY A 82 -12.13 11.01 20.04
CA GLY A 82 -11.70 10.89 21.43
C GLY A 82 -12.84 10.87 22.45
N LEU A 83 -14.10 10.83 22.01
CA LEU A 83 -15.29 10.87 22.86
C LEU A 83 -16.01 9.53 22.90
N CYS A 84 -16.69 9.24 24.01
CA CYS A 84 -17.73 8.22 24.03
C CYS A 84 -19.00 8.73 23.36
N ARG A 85 -19.91 7.81 23.00
CA ARG A 85 -21.18 8.16 22.34
C ARG A 85 -21.99 9.20 23.12
N GLU A 86 -22.08 9.06 24.45
CA GLU A 86 -22.84 9.99 25.29
C GLU A 86 -22.27 11.41 25.20
N CYS A 87 -20.96 11.58 25.42
CA CYS A 87 -20.31 12.88 25.31
C CYS A 87 -20.35 13.46 23.90
N GLU A 88 -20.26 12.61 22.88
CA GLU A 88 -20.39 13.03 21.49
C GLU A 88 -21.83 13.44 21.16
N SER A 89 -22.83 12.83 21.80
CA SER A 89 -24.26 13.14 21.57
C SER A 89 -24.68 14.52 22.02
N GLU A 90 -23.87 15.17 22.85
CA GLU A 90 -24.06 16.57 23.25
C GLU A 90 -23.56 17.56 22.19
N ARG A 91 -22.90 17.10 21.12
CA ARG A 91 -22.43 17.97 20.04
C ARG A 91 -23.53 18.22 19.01
N SER A 92 -23.50 19.41 18.40
CA SER A 92 -24.46 19.80 17.36
C SER A 92 -24.36 18.97 16.07
N ASP A 93 -23.19 18.37 15.81
CA ASP A 93 -22.90 17.53 14.65
C ASP A 93 -23.15 16.02 14.91
N TYR A 94 -23.78 15.67 16.04
CA TYR A 94 -24.00 14.28 16.39
C TYR A 94 -24.87 13.53 15.38
N MET A 95 -24.33 12.46 14.83
CA MET A 95 -25.09 11.51 14.00
C MET A 95 -25.46 10.27 14.84
N PRO A 96 -26.76 10.05 15.14
CA PRO A 96 -27.22 8.92 15.96
C PRO A 96 -27.12 7.57 15.24
N ARG A 97 -27.03 7.59 13.91
CA ARG A 97 -26.86 6.40 13.06
C ARG A 97 -25.49 6.43 12.39
N THR A 98 -24.92 5.25 12.15
CA THR A 98 -23.60 5.11 11.57
C THR A 98 -23.52 3.99 10.55
N THR A 99 -22.48 4.00 9.71
CA THR A 99 -22.32 2.98 8.68
C THR A 99 -21.73 1.69 9.24
N LYS A 100 -21.81 0.61 8.45
CA LYS A 100 -21.18 -0.67 8.76
C LYS A 100 -19.67 -0.52 9.03
N GLU A 101 -18.98 0.31 8.24
CA GLU A 101 -17.54 0.53 8.35
C GLU A 101 -17.18 1.16 9.70
N VAL A 102 -17.92 2.19 10.12
CA VAL A 102 -17.70 2.86 11.41
C VAL A 102 -18.01 1.90 12.57
N ALA A 103 -19.10 1.13 12.48
CA ALA A 103 -19.43 0.09 13.47
C ALA A 103 -18.31 -0.96 13.60
N LYS A 104 -17.72 -1.41 12.48
CA LYS A 104 -16.59 -2.35 12.51
C LYS A 104 -15.34 -1.72 13.11
N LEU A 105 -15.06 -0.46 12.79
CA LEU A 105 -13.79 0.18 13.14
C LEU A 105 -13.77 0.64 14.60
N HIS A 106 -14.84 1.30 15.04
CA HIS A 106 -14.90 1.99 16.32
C HIS A 106 -15.65 1.22 17.40
N TYR A 107 -16.72 0.50 17.04
CA TYR A 107 -17.48 -0.30 18.00
C TYR A 107 -16.96 -1.73 18.16
N GLY A 108 -16.12 -2.19 17.23
CA GLY A 108 -15.55 -3.54 17.31
C GLY A 108 -16.42 -4.65 16.71
N VAL A 109 -17.60 -4.33 16.16
CA VAL A 109 -18.57 -5.31 15.65
C VAL A 109 -17.96 -6.20 14.56
N ARG A 110 -18.21 -7.51 14.64
CA ARG A 110 -17.71 -8.50 13.66
C ARG A 110 -18.69 -8.65 12.50
N ASP A 111 -18.17 -8.99 11.32
CA ASP A 111 -19.01 -9.10 10.11
C ASP A 111 -20.19 -10.06 10.26
N LYS A 112 -19.98 -11.18 10.98
CA LYS A 112 -21.01 -12.19 11.25
C LYS A 112 -22.13 -11.71 12.18
N ASP A 113 -21.89 -10.66 12.97
CA ASP A 113 -22.82 -10.20 14.00
C ASP A 113 -23.85 -9.22 13.43
N PHE A 114 -23.55 -8.55 12.30
CA PHE A 114 -24.46 -7.55 11.69
C PHE A 114 -25.84 -8.10 11.31
N ARG A 115 -25.95 -9.39 10.99
CA ARG A 115 -27.25 -10.01 10.68
C ARG A 115 -28.21 -10.05 11.87
N PHE A 116 -27.70 -9.84 13.09
CA PHE A 116 -28.48 -9.86 14.33
C PHE A 116 -28.69 -8.46 14.92
N ILE A 117 -28.25 -7.40 14.22
CA ILE A 117 -28.36 -6.03 14.68
C ILE A 117 -29.39 -5.32 13.79
N PRO A 118 -30.47 -4.76 14.36
CA PRO A 118 -31.42 -3.95 13.61
C PRO A 118 -30.72 -2.83 12.83
N CYS A 119 -31.09 -2.67 11.57
CA CYS A 119 -30.50 -1.65 10.69
C CYS A 119 -31.51 -1.09 9.69
N GLU A 120 -31.23 0.11 9.22
CA GLU A 120 -31.93 0.73 8.10
C GLU A 120 -31.15 0.44 6.82
N VAL A 121 -31.80 -0.25 5.88
CA VAL A 121 -31.22 -0.56 4.57
C VAL A 121 -31.56 0.56 3.60
N ARG A 122 -30.53 1.20 3.02
CA ARG A 122 -30.68 2.17 1.92
C ARG A 122 -30.09 1.61 0.63
N LYS A 123 -30.35 2.29 -0.49
CA LYS A 123 -29.95 1.86 -1.84
C LYS A 123 -28.45 1.53 -1.97
N HIS A 124 -27.57 2.22 -1.25
CA HIS A 124 -26.12 2.09 -1.39
C HIS A 124 -25.37 1.79 -0.08
N TYR A 125 -26.04 1.79 1.08
CA TYR A 125 -25.41 1.58 2.38
C TYR A 125 -26.43 1.18 3.43
N THR A 126 -25.94 0.64 4.55
CA THR A 126 -26.74 0.30 5.73
C THR A 126 -26.37 1.19 6.90
N LEU A 127 -27.38 1.65 7.62
CA LEU A 127 -27.23 2.48 8.80
C LEU A 127 -27.65 1.71 10.06
N PHE A 128 -26.81 1.80 11.09
CA PHE A 128 -27.03 1.17 12.38
C PHE A 128 -27.20 2.24 13.44
N ASP A 129 -28.21 2.07 14.28
CA ASP A 129 -28.40 2.92 15.46
C ASP A 129 -27.27 2.69 16.47
N ARG A 130 -26.63 3.77 16.89
CA ARG A 130 -25.42 3.70 17.72
C ARG A 130 -25.70 3.19 19.13
N VAL A 131 -26.87 3.48 19.71
CA VAL A 131 -27.27 2.93 21.02
C VAL A 131 -27.47 1.42 20.92
N THR A 132 -28.09 0.97 19.84
CA THR A 132 -28.31 -0.45 19.55
C THR A 132 -26.98 -1.19 19.39
N LEU A 133 -25.97 -0.56 18.75
CA LEU A 133 -24.62 -1.11 18.66
C LEU A 133 -23.97 -1.27 20.05
N GLU A 134 -24.06 -0.27 20.92
CA GLU A 134 -23.52 -0.36 22.29
C GLU A 134 -24.19 -1.47 23.09
N SER A 135 -25.53 -1.51 23.08
CA SER A 135 -26.31 -2.54 23.77
C SER A 135 -25.96 -3.94 23.26
N HIS A 136 -25.76 -4.10 21.95
CA HIS A 136 -25.30 -5.36 21.37
C HIS A 136 -23.91 -5.73 21.88
N MET A 137 -22.95 -4.80 21.83
CA MET A 137 -21.57 -5.07 22.25
C MET A 137 -21.47 -5.38 23.75
N ILE A 138 -22.19 -4.64 24.60
CA ILE A 138 -22.25 -4.91 26.04
C ILE A 138 -22.82 -6.31 26.29
N ARG A 139 -23.91 -6.69 25.61
CA ARG A 139 -24.50 -8.04 25.73
C ARG A 139 -23.55 -9.13 25.24
N THR A 140 -22.83 -8.90 24.16
CA THR A 140 -21.91 -9.89 23.57
C THR A 140 -20.62 -10.04 24.37
N CYS A 141 -20.11 -8.95 24.95
CA CYS A 141 -18.89 -8.96 25.75
C CYS A 141 -19.16 -9.23 27.24
N GLY A 142 -20.41 -9.13 27.70
CA GLY A 142 -20.84 -9.34 29.10
C GLY A 142 -20.86 -8.06 29.93
N SER A 143 -19.93 -7.14 29.70
CA SER A 143 -19.90 -5.84 30.37
C SER A 143 -19.30 -4.75 29.47
N LYS A 144 -19.47 -3.49 29.88
CA LYS A 144 -18.83 -2.34 29.22
C LYS A 144 -17.30 -2.43 29.28
N MET A 145 -16.75 -2.86 30.41
CA MET A 145 -15.30 -3.04 30.58
C MET A 145 -14.75 -4.18 29.73
N ASP A 146 -15.46 -5.30 29.63
CA ASP A 146 -15.06 -6.40 28.77
C ASP A 146 -15.11 -6.01 27.29
N TRP A 147 -16.04 -5.13 26.92
CA TRP A 147 -16.06 -4.54 25.58
C TRP A 147 -14.84 -3.63 25.33
N VAL A 148 -14.46 -2.77 26.28
CA VAL A 148 -13.22 -1.97 26.20
C VAL A 148 -11.99 -2.87 26.04
N ARG A 149 -11.91 -3.97 26.82
CA ARG A 149 -10.85 -4.99 26.69
C ARG A 149 -10.80 -5.62 25.30
N ASP A 150 -11.95 -5.96 24.73
CA ASP A 150 -12.03 -6.55 23.38
C ASP A 150 -11.49 -5.59 22.31
N ILE A 151 -11.90 -4.31 22.36
CA ILE A 151 -11.39 -3.27 21.46
C ILE A 151 -9.87 -3.14 21.59
N ALA A 152 -9.35 -3.04 22.81
CA ALA A 152 -7.91 -2.89 23.06
C ALA A 152 -7.09 -4.10 22.58
N LYS A 153 -7.59 -5.32 22.79
CA LYS A 153 -6.98 -6.56 22.27
C LYS A 153 -6.94 -6.54 20.75
N ARG A 154 -8.02 -6.14 20.08
CA ARG A 154 -8.09 -6.03 18.62
C ARG A 154 -7.11 -4.99 18.07
N ASP A 155 -7.03 -3.82 18.68
CA ASP A 155 -6.08 -2.78 18.31
C ASP A 155 -4.62 -3.25 18.44
N THR A 156 -4.32 -3.99 19.50
CA THR A 156 -2.99 -4.55 19.72
C THR A 156 -2.64 -5.56 18.63
N ARG A 157 -3.58 -6.44 18.25
CA ARG A 157 -3.40 -7.39 17.14
C ARG A 157 -3.15 -6.65 15.81
N LYS A 158 -3.94 -5.62 15.49
CA LYS A 158 -3.75 -4.80 14.29
C LYS A 158 -2.37 -4.15 14.26
N LYS A 159 -1.93 -3.54 15.36
CA LYS A 159 -0.60 -2.91 15.47
C LYS A 159 0.53 -3.92 15.27
N ARG A 160 0.44 -5.10 15.87
CA ARG A 160 1.43 -6.18 15.67
C ARG A 160 1.48 -6.60 14.21
N LEU A 161 0.32 -6.80 13.57
CA LEU A 161 0.26 -7.14 12.14
C LEU A 161 0.90 -6.06 11.27
N HIS A 162 0.54 -4.79 11.47
CA HIS A 162 1.13 -3.68 10.72
C HIS A 162 2.64 -3.57 10.94
N ALA A 163 3.13 -3.75 12.16
CA ALA A 163 4.56 -3.75 12.45
C ALA A 163 5.29 -4.90 11.71
N THR A 164 4.70 -6.09 11.67
CA THR A 164 5.26 -7.23 10.93
C THR A 164 5.26 -6.96 9.42
N LEU A 165 4.18 -6.42 8.86
CA LEU A 165 4.10 -6.10 7.44
C LEU A 165 5.12 -5.03 7.05
N HIS A 166 5.18 -3.93 7.81
CA HIS A 166 6.16 -2.86 7.59
C HIS A 166 7.60 -3.39 7.71
N LYS A 167 7.88 -4.28 8.66
CA LYS A 167 9.21 -4.90 8.78
C LYS A 167 9.56 -5.70 7.52
N LYS A 168 8.61 -6.50 7.01
CA LYS A 168 8.82 -7.26 5.76
C LYS A 168 9.02 -6.35 4.56
N GLU A 169 8.24 -5.27 4.43
CA GLU A 169 8.40 -4.29 3.36
C GLU A 169 9.79 -3.64 3.39
N GLU A 170 10.28 -3.24 4.56
CA GLU A 170 11.62 -2.68 4.70
C GLU A 170 12.71 -3.71 4.39
N GLU A 171 12.56 -4.95 4.87
CA GLU A 171 13.48 -6.06 4.54
C GLU A 171 13.53 -6.33 3.03
N THR A 172 12.39 -6.32 2.34
CA THR A 172 12.33 -6.47 0.87
C THR A 172 12.98 -5.28 0.16
N LYS A 173 12.74 -4.05 0.63
CA LYS A 173 13.34 -2.85 0.06
C LYS A 173 14.87 -2.85 0.19
N VAL A 174 15.38 -3.15 1.38
CA VAL A 174 16.83 -3.30 1.62
C VAL A 174 17.42 -4.39 0.74
N TYR A 175 16.71 -5.53 0.59
CA TYR A 175 17.16 -6.59 -0.30
C TYR A 175 17.21 -6.13 -1.78
N LEU A 176 16.19 -5.43 -2.27
CA LEU A 176 16.19 -4.87 -3.62
C LEU A 176 17.34 -3.87 -3.86
N GLU A 177 17.65 -3.04 -2.86
CA GLU A 177 18.78 -2.09 -2.92
C GLU A 177 20.14 -2.79 -2.90
N SER A 178 20.23 -3.99 -2.32
CA SER A 178 21.45 -4.82 -2.33
C SER A 178 21.71 -5.55 -3.65
N LEU A 179 20.72 -5.60 -4.55
CA LEU A 179 20.85 -6.20 -5.88
C LEU A 179 21.53 -5.22 -6.86
N ALA A 180 21.45 -5.49 -8.17
CA ALA A 180 22.16 -4.69 -9.17
C ALA A 180 21.80 -3.18 -9.08
N PRO A 181 22.78 -2.27 -9.24
CA PRO A 181 22.53 -0.84 -9.22
C PRO A 181 21.44 -0.41 -10.23
N GLY A 182 20.46 0.35 -9.76
CA GLY A 182 19.33 0.80 -10.57
C GLY A 182 18.19 -0.22 -10.74
N PHE A 183 18.38 -1.48 -10.34
CA PHE A 183 17.34 -2.51 -10.42
C PHE A 183 16.12 -2.18 -9.55
N ALA A 184 16.33 -1.76 -8.30
CA ALA A 184 15.24 -1.39 -7.39
C ALA A 184 14.34 -0.29 -7.99
N SER A 185 14.95 0.73 -8.60
CA SER A 185 14.22 1.81 -9.28
C SER A 185 13.44 1.30 -10.50
N TYR A 186 14.02 0.37 -11.26
CA TYR A 186 13.36 -0.23 -12.43
C TYR A 186 12.13 -1.06 -12.02
N VAL A 187 12.29 -1.97 -11.05
CA VAL A 187 11.23 -2.84 -10.52
C VAL A 187 10.06 -2.00 -9.97
N GLY A 188 10.37 -0.93 -9.23
CA GLY A 188 9.37 0.02 -8.74
C GLY A 188 8.63 0.73 -9.87
N GLY A 189 9.35 1.18 -10.91
CA GLY A 189 8.76 1.86 -12.07
C GLY A 189 7.84 0.96 -12.91
N VAL A 190 8.15 -0.34 -13.03
CA VAL A 190 7.32 -1.29 -13.79
C VAL A 190 6.20 -1.94 -12.96
N GLY A 191 6.10 -1.64 -11.67
CA GLY A 191 5.07 -2.19 -10.79
C GLY A 191 5.18 -3.70 -10.54
N CYS A 192 6.40 -4.24 -10.52
CA CYS A 192 6.62 -5.66 -10.26
C CYS A 192 6.28 -6.02 -8.80
N LYS A 193 5.43 -7.03 -8.60
CA LYS A 193 4.91 -7.45 -7.28
C LYS A 193 5.64 -8.66 -6.68
N LYS A 194 6.76 -9.07 -7.26
CA LYS A 194 7.52 -10.23 -6.79
C LYS A 194 8.16 -9.91 -5.45
N THR A 195 7.98 -10.82 -4.49
CA THR A 195 8.51 -10.69 -3.12
C THR A 195 9.45 -11.84 -2.75
N ASP A 196 9.48 -12.90 -3.56
CA ASP A 196 10.42 -14.00 -3.37
C ASP A 196 11.85 -13.59 -3.71
N LYS A 197 12.80 -13.97 -2.85
CA LYS A 197 14.20 -13.53 -2.97
C LYS A 197 14.89 -14.16 -4.19
N GLU A 198 14.66 -15.44 -4.45
CA GLU A 198 15.30 -16.14 -5.58
C GLU A 198 14.77 -15.59 -6.91
N GLU A 199 13.46 -15.36 -7.01
CA GLU A 199 12.87 -14.74 -8.18
C GLU A 199 13.42 -13.32 -8.42
N LEU A 200 13.56 -12.51 -7.36
CA LEU A 200 14.11 -11.16 -7.46
C LEU A 200 15.59 -11.19 -7.88
N GLN A 201 16.36 -12.15 -7.40
CA GLN A 201 17.75 -12.33 -7.80
C GLN A 201 17.86 -12.69 -9.29
N GLN A 202 17.03 -13.62 -9.78
CA GLN A 202 16.97 -13.96 -11.20
C GLN A 202 16.53 -12.76 -12.06
N CYS A 203 15.55 -11.97 -11.59
CA CYS A 203 15.14 -10.74 -12.27
C CYS A 203 16.31 -9.74 -12.32
N SER A 204 17.07 -9.59 -11.23
CA SER A 204 18.25 -8.72 -11.20
C SER A 204 19.33 -9.17 -12.16
N GLN A 205 19.57 -10.48 -12.30
CA GLN A 205 20.52 -11.03 -13.26
C GLN A 205 20.09 -10.72 -14.71
N ARG A 206 18.81 -10.94 -15.04
CA ARG A 206 18.26 -10.60 -16.36
C ARG A 206 18.31 -9.09 -16.64
N TYR A 207 18.07 -8.27 -15.61
CA TYR A 207 18.20 -6.82 -15.71
C TYR A 207 19.61 -6.40 -16.08
N VAL A 208 20.64 -6.96 -15.42
CA VAL A 208 22.05 -6.67 -15.73
C VAL A 208 22.35 -7.09 -17.17
N ALA A 209 22.06 -8.34 -17.52
CA ALA A 209 22.35 -8.89 -18.85
C ALA A 209 21.70 -8.04 -19.96
N LEU A 210 20.40 -7.73 -19.84
CA LEU A 210 19.71 -6.92 -20.83
C LEU A 210 20.25 -5.49 -20.89
N THR A 211 20.56 -4.90 -19.73
CA THR A 211 21.13 -3.53 -19.67
C THR A 211 22.48 -3.46 -20.36
N GLU A 212 23.35 -4.45 -20.14
CA GLU A 212 24.66 -4.53 -20.80
C GLU A 212 24.53 -4.76 -22.31
N ALA A 213 23.65 -5.67 -22.73
CA ALA A 213 23.42 -5.96 -24.14
C ALA A 213 22.85 -4.74 -24.89
N LEU A 214 21.95 -3.97 -24.27
CA LEU A 214 21.45 -2.71 -24.83
C LEU A 214 22.55 -1.65 -24.89
N LYS A 215 23.34 -1.49 -23.83
CA LYS A 215 24.47 -0.53 -23.78
C LYS A 215 25.51 -0.83 -24.85
N ALA A 216 25.81 -2.11 -25.10
CA ALA A 216 26.73 -2.53 -26.16
C ALA A 216 26.27 -2.11 -27.57
N ARG A 217 24.97 -1.79 -27.73
CA ARG A 217 24.38 -1.24 -28.97
C ARG A 217 24.06 0.25 -28.87
N GLY A 218 24.56 0.95 -27.86
CA GLY A 218 24.29 2.38 -27.65
C GLY A 218 22.86 2.70 -27.20
N LEU A 219 22.09 1.69 -26.77
CA LEU A 219 20.71 1.84 -26.33
C LEU A 219 20.61 1.95 -24.80
N LYS A 220 19.50 2.52 -24.33
CA LYS A 220 19.15 2.58 -22.91
C LYS A 220 17.96 1.67 -22.61
N LEU A 221 17.98 1.04 -21.43
CA LEU A 221 16.85 0.27 -20.93
C LEU A 221 15.63 1.18 -20.72
N ARG A 222 14.49 0.75 -21.24
CA ARG A 222 13.22 1.49 -21.21
C ARG A 222 12.19 0.76 -20.35
N ALA A 223 11.73 1.42 -19.29
CA ALA A 223 10.72 0.86 -18.38
C ALA A 223 9.31 0.79 -19.01
N ASP A 224 9.06 1.59 -20.04
CA ASP A 224 7.79 1.62 -20.78
C ASP A 224 7.72 0.55 -21.89
N SER A 225 8.80 -0.20 -22.14
CA SER A 225 8.83 -1.28 -23.12
C SER A 225 8.30 -2.59 -22.51
N PRO A 226 7.16 -3.14 -22.98
CA PRO A 226 6.65 -4.43 -22.51
C PRO A 226 7.66 -5.56 -22.72
N LEU A 227 8.41 -5.54 -23.82
CA LEU A 227 9.43 -6.56 -24.11
C LEU A 227 10.55 -6.58 -23.06
N CYS A 228 11.07 -5.41 -22.68
CA CYS A 228 12.10 -5.31 -21.64
C CYS A 228 11.55 -5.73 -20.28
N ARG A 229 10.32 -5.30 -19.95
CA ARG A 229 9.64 -5.69 -18.72
C ARG A 229 9.47 -7.20 -18.65
N ASP A 230 8.87 -7.81 -19.65
CA ASP A 230 8.50 -9.22 -19.64
C ASP A 230 9.74 -10.14 -19.65
N PHE A 231 10.81 -9.75 -20.35
CA PHE A 231 12.11 -10.42 -20.25
C PHE A 231 12.65 -10.36 -18.82
N ILE A 232 12.71 -9.18 -18.20
CA ILE A 232 13.29 -9.02 -16.86
C ILE A 232 12.44 -9.72 -15.79
N THR A 233 11.12 -9.49 -15.78
CA THR A 233 10.23 -9.99 -14.72
C THR A 233 9.93 -11.47 -14.86
N SER A 234 9.75 -11.95 -16.09
CA SER A 234 9.18 -13.28 -16.37
C SER A 234 10.14 -14.19 -17.14
N GLY A 235 11.29 -13.68 -17.61
CA GLY A 235 12.22 -14.45 -18.44
C GLY A 235 11.67 -14.75 -19.83
N TYR A 236 10.65 -14.01 -20.28
CA TYR A 236 10.03 -14.26 -21.58
C TYR A 236 10.84 -13.64 -22.71
N GLY A 237 11.18 -14.45 -23.71
CA GLY A 237 11.96 -14.05 -24.88
C GLY A 237 13.46 -14.28 -24.75
N GLN A 238 14.16 -14.14 -25.88
CA GLN A 238 15.62 -14.21 -25.96
C GLN A 238 16.21 -12.81 -25.92
N ILE A 239 17.34 -12.64 -25.22
CA ILE A 239 17.98 -11.34 -25.04
C ILE A 239 18.34 -10.70 -26.38
N GLU A 240 18.85 -11.49 -27.34
CA GLU A 240 19.23 -11.02 -28.66
C GLU A 240 18.04 -10.41 -29.39
N ARG A 241 16.90 -11.12 -29.41
CA ARG A 241 15.66 -10.67 -30.06
C ARG A 241 15.11 -9.40 -29.42
N VAL A 242 15.14 -9.30 -28.09
CA VAL A 242 14.71 -8.09 -27.39
C VAL A 242 15.59 -6.92 -27.80
N VAL A 243 16.91 -7.09 -27.83
CA VAL A 243 17.85 -6.03 -28.20
C VAL A 243 17.72 -5.64 -29.67
N ASP A 244 17.57 -6.61 -30.59
CA ASP A 244 17.33 -6.38 -32.03
C ASP A 244 16.07 -5.53 -32.23
N THR A 245 14.97 -5.92 -31.59
CA THR A 245 13.72 -5.16 -31.67
C THR A 245 13.88 -3.76 -31.08
N MET A 246 14.59 -3.61 -29.95
CA MET A 246 14.81 -2.29 -29.36
C MET A 246 15.67 -1.38 -30.24
N GLU A 247 16.70 -1.92 -30.91
CA GLU A 247 17.53 -1.21 -31.88
C GLU A 247 16.72 -0.75 -33.09
N GLU A 248 15.92 -1.66 -33.65
CA GLU A 248 15.06 -1.38 -34.79
C GLU A 248 14.01 -0.32 -34.46
N MET A 249 13.31 -0.44 -33.33
CA MET A 249 12.32 0.55 -32.91
C MET A 249 12.98 1.90 -32.65
N ASN A 250 14.19 1.94 -32.08
CA ASN A 250 14.94 3.19 -31.90
C ASN A 250 15.26 3.85 -33.25
N PHE A 251 15.73 3.07 -34.24
CA PHE A 251 15.99 3.58 -35.59
C PHE A 251 14.71 4.12 -36.25
N LEU A 252 13.63 3.34 -36.19
CA LEU A 252 12.34 3.72 -36.77
C LEU A 252 11.82 5.04 -36.19
N PHE A 253 11.82 5.19 -34.87
CA PHE A 253 11.33 6.42 -34.24
C PHE A 253 12.26 7.63 -34.43
N THR A 254 13.56 7.41 -34.58
CA THR A 254 14.55 8.50 -34.66
C THR A 254 14.80 8.98 -36.08
N HIS A 255 14.86 8.06 -37.05
CA HIS A 255 15.38 8.32 -38.38
C HIS A 255 14.35 8.16 -39.50
N THR A 256 13.10 7.81 -39.19
CA THR A 256 12.10 7.52 -40.22
C THR A 256 10.76 8.22 -39.95
N SER A 257 9.85 8.16 -40.91
CA SER A 257 8.47 8.63 -40.74
C SER A 257 7.57 7.66 -39.93
N TYR A 258 8.12 6.62 -39.31
CA TYR A 258 7.37 5.55 -38.66
C TYR A 258 6.31 6.06 -37.67
N ALA A 259 6.66 7.00 -36.79
CA ALA A 259 5.71 7.59 -35.83
C ALA A 259 4.48 8.22 -36.53
N ARG A 260 4.69 8.89 -37.67
CA ARG A 260 3.59 9.49 -38.44
C ARG A 260 2.74 8.40 -39.12
N ARG A 261 3.38 7.34 -39.65
CA ARG A 261 2.69 6.22 -40.32
C ARG A 261 1.88 5.36 -39.34
N CYS A 262 2.32 5.23 -38.09
CA CYS A 262 1.55 4.55 -37.03
C CYS A 262 0.27 5.33 -36.66
N ASN A 263 0.33 6.66 -36.60
CA ASN A 263 -0.85 7.49 -36.31
C ASN A 263 -1.94 7.40 -37.40
N SER A 264 -1.56 7.06 -38.63
CA SER A 264 -2.51 6.79 -39.73
C SER A 264 -3.15 5.40 -39.71
N LYS A 265 -3.00 4.60 -38.63
CA LYS A 265 -3.55 3.22 -38.49
C LYS A 265 -3.09 2.25 -39.58
N ILE A 266 -1.84 2.37 -40.05
CA ILE A 266 -1.28 1.39 -40.98
C ILE A 266 -0.54 0.32 -40.16
N ASP A 267 -1.03 -0.90 -40.32
CA ASP A 267 -0.53 -2.23 -40.00
C ASP A 267 1.01 -2.39 -39.96
N ASN A 268 1.49 -3.51 -39.43
CA ASN A 268 2.90 -3.97 -39.42
C ASN A 268 3.61 -3.78 -40.78
N GLY A 269 2.87 -3.64 -41.89
CA GLY A 269 3.38 -3.25 -43.20
C GLY A 269 4.20 -1.95 -43.20
N ALA A 270 3.90 -0.95 -42.38
CA ALA A 270 4.67 0.30 -42.35
C ALA A 270 6.13 0.09 -41.94
N LYS A 271 6.38 -0.87 -41.05
CA LYS A 271 7.71 -1.29 -40.60
C LYS A 271 8.48 -1.97 -41.74
N MET A 272 7.81 -2.90 -42.42
CA MET A 272 8.39 -3.65 -43.54
C MET A 272 8.69 -2.73 -44.73
N GLU A 273 7.79 -1.81 -45.06
CA GLU A 273 7.99 -0.82 -46.12
C GLU A 273 9.22 0.04 -45.88
N LEU A 274 9.38 0.56 -44.66
CA LEU A 274 10.54 1.36 -44.27
C LEU A 274 11.82 0.53 -44.32
N CYS A 275 11.78 -0.72 -43.89
CA CYS A 275 12.93 -1.63 -44.02
C CYS A 275 13.37 -1.76 -45.49
N ILE A 276 12.43 -2.00 -46.42
CA ILE A 276 12.72 -2.09 -47.86
C ILE A 276 13.26 -0.77 -48.41
N GLU A 277 12.67 0.37 -48.05
CA GLU A 277 13.12 1.70 -48.47
C GLU A 277 14.57 1.96 -48.07
N TYR A 278 14.94 1.65 -46.83
CA TYR A 278 16.27 1.88 -46.30
C TYR A 278 17.30 0.83 -46.71
N LEU A 279 16.87 -0.39 -47.07
CA LEU A 279 17.75 -1.39 -47.70
C LEU A 279 18.12 -0.98 -49.13
N GLU A 280 17.21 -0.31 -49.83
CA GLU A 280 17.42 0.21 -51.19
C GLU A 280 18.33 1.45 -51.21
N ASP A 281 18.09 2.38 -50.29
CA ASP A 281 18.96 3.55 -50.05
C ASP A 281 19.02 3.85 -48.55
N ASN A 282 20.17 3.59 -47.94
CA ASN A 282 20.37 3.80 -46.50
C ASN A 282 20.54 5.28 -46.13
N LYS A 283 20.61 6.19 -47.12
CA LYS A 283 20.76 7.65 -46.93
C LYS A 283 21.99 8.02 -46.08
N GLY A 284 23.04 7.20 -46.14
CA GLY A 284 24.25 7.37 -45.34
C GLY A 284 24.10 7.01 -43.86
N LEU A 285 22.99 6.39 -43.45
CA LEU A 285 22.76 5.96 -42.08
C LEU A 285 23.20 4.49 -41.88
N THR A 286 23.61 4.18 -40.65
CA THR A 286 23.81 2.79 -40.22
C THR A 286 22.46 2.15 -39.94
N LEU A 287 22.15 1.07 -40.67
CA LEU A 287 20.89 0.34 -40.49
C LEU A 287 20.95 -0.58 -39.25
N PRO A 288 19.79 -0.88 -38.63
CA PRO A 288 19.71 -1.89 -37.58
C PRO A 288 20.29 -3.24 -38.04
N ARG A 289 20.96 -3.97 -37.14
CA ARG A 289 21.56 -5.28 -37.47
C ARG A 289 20.55 -6.26 -38.04
N GLU A 290 19.34 -6.25 -37.48
CA GLU A 290 18.25 -7.09 -37.97
C GLU A 290 17.93 -6.79 -39.43
N TRP A 291 17.93 -5.52 -39.86
CA TRP A 291 17.70 -5.15 -41.25
C TRP A 291 18.87 -5.55 -42.14
N GLU A 292 20.11 -5.36 -41.68
CA GLU A 292 21.30 -5.82 -42.43
C GLU A 292 21.28 -7.34 -42.66
N SER A 293 20.77 -8.13 -41.71
CA SER A 293 20.60 -9.57 -41.90
C SER A 293 19.64 -9.93 -43.05
N TYR A 294 18.77 -8.99 -43.45
CA TYR A 294 17.80 -9.18 -44.53
C TYR A 294 18.38 -8.82 -45.91
N ARG A 295 19.57 -8.19 -45.97
CA ARG A 295 20.18 -7.70 -47.22
C ARG A 295 20.34 -8.81 -48.26
N GLN A 296 20.80 -9.99 -47.85
CA GLN A 296 20.92 -11.14 -48.75
C GLN A 296 19.58 -11.54 -49.40
N ARG A 297 18.48 -11.50 -48.62
CA ARG A 297 17.14 -11.83 -49.12
C ARG A 297 16.62 -10.74 -50.05
N PHE A 298 16.88 -9.47 -49.71
CA PHE A 298 16.55 -8.33 -50.56
C PHE A 298 17.26 -8.41 -51.92
N ASP A 299 18.57 -8.67 -51.91
CA ASP A 299 19.37 -8.78 -53.14
C ASP A 299 18.93 -9.97 -54.00
N ALA A 300 18.61 -11.12 -53.39
CA ALA A 300 18.08 -12.27 -54.10
C ALA A 300 16.74 -11.97 -54.80
N VAL A 301 15.86 -11.18 -54.15
CA VAL A 301 14.61 -10.73 -54.78
C VAL A 301 14.89 -9.80 -55.95
N LYS A 302 15.81 -8.84 -55.81
CA LYS A 302 16.23 -7.96 -56.91
C LYS A 302 16.83 -8.74 -58.09
N MET A 303 17.72 -9.70 -57.84
CA MET A 303 18.32 -10.53 -58.88
C MET A 303 17.31 -11.40 -59.63
N SER A 304 16.20 -11.79 -58.97
CA SER A 304 15.11 -12.53 -59.62
C SER A 304 14.20 -11.68 -60.52
N GLY A 305 14.44 -10.36 -60.61
CA GLY A 305 13.61 -9.42 -61.36
C GLY A 305 12.28 -9.05 -60.66
N ALA A 306 12.05 -9.55 -59.44
CA ALA A 306 10.87 -9.22 -58.66
C ALA A 306 11.03 -7.87 -57.94
N ILE A 307 9.92 -7.14 -57.80
CA ILE A 307 9.88 -5.85 -57.08
C ILE A 307 9.95 -6.13 -55.57
N PRO A 308 10.96 -5.66 -54.82
CA PRO A 308 11.09 -5.94 -53.39
C PRO A 308 9.86 -5.56 -52.56
N LYS A 309 9.21 -4.44 -52.90
CA LYS A 309 7.96 -3.99 -52.26
C LYS A 309 6.80 -4.97 -52.42
N THR A 310 6.75 -5.83 -53.44
CA THR A 310 5.67 -6.84 -53.58
C THR A 310 6.02 -8.15 -52.87
N LYS A 311 7.24 -8.26 -52.32
CA LYS A 311 7.76 -9.45 -51.63
C LYS A 311 8.25 -9.14 -50.21
N MET A 312 7.73 -8.09 -49.57
CA MET A 312 8.20 -7.64 -48.24
C MET A 312 8.15 -8.76 -47.20
N HIS A 313 7.09 -9.56 -47.15
CA HIS A 313 6.99 -10.70 -46.21
C HIS A 313 8.08 -11.76 -46.42
N LYS A 314 8.59 -11.94 -47.64
CA LYS A 314 9.68 -12.89 -47.93
C LYS A 314 11.05 -12.35 -47.50
N ILE A 315 11.19 -11.03 -47.52
CA ILE A 315 12.43 -10.33 -47.15
C ILE A 315 12.50 -10.12 -45.64
N TYR A 316 11.36 -9.76 -45.03
CA TYR A 316 11.24 -9.37 -43.64
C TYR A 316 10.84 -10.56 -42.73
N GLY A 317 9.98 -11.45 -43.21
CA GLY A 317 9.55 -12.66 -42.49
C GLY A 317 10.48 -13.84 -42.79
N ALA A 318 10.84 -14.59 -41.76
CA ALA A 318 11.39 -15.94 -41.87
C ALA A 318 10.23 -16.94 -41.95
#